data_AF-A0A7X9J9Q9-F1
#
_entry.id   AF-A0A7X9J9Q9-F1
#
_cell.length_a   1.000
_cell.length_b   1.000
_cell.length_c   1.000
_cell.angle_alpha   90.00
_cell.angle_beta   90.00
_cell.angle_gamma   90.00
#
_symmetry.space_group_name_H-M   'P 1'
#
loop_
_entity.id
_entity.type
_entity.pdbx_description
1 polymer ?
#
loop_
_entity_poly.entity_id
_entity_poly.type
_entity_poly.pdbx_seq_one_letter_code
_entity_poly.pdbx_strand_id
1 'polypeptide(L)' 'MKITLEVNHKKISKEIDPGMTLLAFLRAEGFFGTKFGGCQKGECGACTVLLDGKPVN' A
#
# COMPACT_ATOMS: atom_id res chain seq x y z
N MET A 1 15.10 -1.03 5.41
CA MET A 1 15.39 -0.16 4.25
C MET A 1 14.53 1.07 4.38
N LYS A 2 15.13 2.26 4.36
CA LYS A 2 14.38 3.51 4.42
C LYS A 2 13.72 3.79 3.07
N ILE A 3 12.41 4.05 3.09
CA ILE A 3 11.67 4.56 1.94
C ILE A 3 10.93 5.84 2.31
N THR A 4 10.60 6.62 1.28
CA THR A 4 9.69 7.76 1.38
C THR A 4 8.61 7.61 0.32
N LEU A 5 7.35 7.67 0.74
CA LEU A 5 6.17 7.64 -0.13
C LEU A 5 5.34 8.91 0.06
N GLU A 6 4.64 9.32 -0.99
CA GLU A 6 3.55 10.29 -0.88
C GLU A 6 2.22 9.56 -0.97
N VAL A 7 1.46 9.55 0.12
CA VAL A 7 0.15 8.89 0.21
C VAL A 7 -0.90 9.96 0.40
N ASN A 8 -1.80 10.14 -0.56
CA ASN A 8 -2.85 11.16 -0.52
C ASN A 8 -2.29 12.55 -0.15
N HIS A 9 -1.22 12.98 -0.83
CA HIS A 9 -0.51 14.24 -0.61
C HIS A 9 0.23 14.39 0.73
N LYS A 10 0.32 13.33 1.53
CA LYS A 10 1.15 13.29 2.75
C LYS A 10 2.43 12.48 2.51
N LYS A 11 3.57 13.10 2.76
CA LYS A 11 4.87 12.41 2.76
C LYS A 11 5.06 11.60 4.03
N ILE A 12 5.37 10.32 3.88
CA ILE A 12 5.63 9.38 4.96
C ILE A 12 7.00 8.74 4.70
N SER A 13 7.89 8.78 5.69
CA SER A 13 9.22 8.14 5.60
C SER A 13 9.36 7.10 6.70
N LYS A 14 9.73 5.88 6.34
CA LYS A 14 9.79 4.75 7.29
C LYS A 14 10.87 3.75 6.92
N GLU A 15 11.43 3.09 7.94
CA GLU A 15 12.21 1.87 7.78
C GLU A 15 11.26 0.69 7.60
N ILE A 16 11.46 -0.09 6.54
CA ILE A 16 10.63 -1.25 6.22
C ILE A 16 11.47 -2.49 5.91
N ASP A 17 10.84 -3.66 6.01
CA ASP A 17 11.34 -4.89 5.43
C ASP A 17 11.17 -4.87 3.89
N PRO A 18 12.16 -5.28 3.08
CA PRO A 18 12.06 -5.30 1.62
C PRO A 18 10.92 -6.17 1.06
N GLY A 19 10.45 -7.18 1.81
CA GLY A 19 9.32 -8.03 1.43
C GLY A 19 7.95 -7.47 1.83
N MET A 20 7.90 -6.32 2.51
CA MET A 20 6.64 -5.69 2.89
C MET A 20 5.87 -5.20 1.66
N THR A 21 4.62 -5.59 1.53
CA THR A 21 3.74 -5.13 0.45
C THR A 21 3.23 -3.71 0.72
N LEU A 22 2.87 -2.98 -0.33
CA LEU A 22 2.26 -1.65 -0.20
C LEU A 22 0.93 -1.69 0.58
N LEU A 23 0.13 -2.75 0.39
CA LEU A 23 -1.08 -2.97 1.19
C LEU A 23 -0.79 -3.06 2.69
N ALA A 24 0.25 -3.81 3.08
CA ALA A 24 0.64 -3.94 4.47
C ALA A 24 1.14 -2.62 5.04
N PHE A 25 1.97 -1.89 4.28
CA PHE A 25 2.45 -0.56 4.65
C PHE A 25 1.29 0.42 4.91
N LEU A 26 0.36 0.56 3.95
CA LEU A 26 -0.76 1.50 4.06
C LEU A 26 -1.64 1.20 5.29
N ARG A 27 -1.91 -0.08 5.55
CA ARG A 27 -2.71 -0.48 6.72
C ARG A 27 -1.98 -0.22 8.04
N ALA A 28 -0.66 -0.42 8.08
CA ALA A 28 0.15 -0.07 9.26
C ALA A 28 0.16 1.43 9.55
N GLU A 29 0.04 2.27 8.52
CA GLU A 29 -0.11 3.73 8.64
C GLU A 29 -1.56 4.20 8.89
N GLY A 30 -2.50 3.26 9.09
CA GLY A 30 -3.90 3.59 9.41
C GLY A 30 -4.82 3.80 8.21
N PHE A 31 -4.36 3.56 6.98
CA PHE A 31 -5.20 3.63 5.78
C PHE A 31 -6.00 2.33 5.58
N PHE A 32 -7.07 2.16 6.36
CA PHE A 32 -7.91 0.94 6.33
C PHE A 32 -8.96 0.92 5.20
N GLY A 33 -9.02 1.97 4.38
CA GLY A 33 -9.87 2.04 3.19
C GLY A 33 -9.53 0.93 2.19
N THR A 34 -8.24 0.72 1.94
CA THR A 34 -7.72 -0.37 1.12
C THR A 34 -7.95 -1.71 1.83
N LYS A 35 -8.66 -2.63 1.17
CA LYS A 35 -9.15 -3.85 1.82
C LYS A 35 -8.10 -4.94 1.86
N PHE A 36 -8.05 -5.64 2.99
CA PHE A 36 -7.23 -6.82 3.23
C PHE A 36 -8.15 -8.02 3.45
N GLY A 37 -7.67 -9.24 3.16
CA GLY A 37 -8.45 -10.47 3.31
C GLY A 37 -9.27 -10.87 2.09
N GLY A 38 -9.10 -10.18 0.95
CA GLY A 38 -9.55 -10.69 -0.35
C GLY A 38 -8.67 -11.86 -0.83
N CYS A 39 -8.37 -11.93 -2.13
CA CYS A 39 -7.59 -13.05 -2.69
C CYS A 39 -6.14 -13.17 -2.21
N GLN A 40 -5.52 -12.07 -1.73
CA GLN A 40 -4.09 -11.98 -1.37
C GLN A 40 -3.09 -12.37 -2.49
N LYS A 41 -3.57 -12.49 -3.73
CA LYS A 41 -2.80 -12.95 -4.90
C LYS A 41 -2.92 -12.05 -6.13
N GLY A 42 -3.59 -10.88 -5.99
CA GLY A 42 -3.73 -9.89 -7.06
C GLY A 42 -4.89 -10.13 -8.05
N GLU A 43 -5.81 -11.06 -7.76
CA GLU A 43 -6.89 -11.46 -8.68
C GLU A 43 -8.18 -10.64 -8.52
N CYS A 44 -8.52 -10.22 -7.29
CA CYS A 44 -9.85 -9.64 -6.99
C CYS A 44 -9.93 -8.11 -7.04
N GLY A 45 -8.79 -7.40 -7.06
CA GLY A 45 -8.77 -5.93 -7.03
C GLY A 45 -9.18 -5.26 -5.70
N ALA A 46 -9.51 -6.01 -4.65
CA ALA A 46 -9.96 -5.44 -3.37
C ALA A 46 -8.92 -4.49 -2.71
N CYS A 47 -7.64 -4.68 -3.02
CA CYS A 47 -6.55 -3.83 -2.54
C CYS A 47 -6.06 -2.78 -3.56
N THR A 48 -6.82 -2.53 -4.63
CA THR A 48 -6.42 -1.60 -5.69
C THR A 48 -6.11 -0.21 -5.12
N VAL A 49 -4.98 0.35 -5.52
CA VAL A 49 -4.59 1.74 -5.28
C VAL A 49 -4.12 2.38 -6.57
N LEU A 50 -4.05 3.71 -6.58
CA LEU A 50 -3.40 4.45 -7.66
C LEU A 50 -1.94 4.70 -7.30
N LEU A 51 -1.02 4.08 -8.04
CA LEU A 51 0.41 4.36 -7.97
C LEU A 51 0.78 5.19 -9.20
N ASP A 52 1.19 6.44 -8.97
CA ASP A 52 1.51 7.40 -10.04
C ASP A 52 0.41 7.50 -11.10
N GLY A 53 -0.85 7.52 -10.63
CA GLY A 53 -2.05 7.60 -11.47
C GLY A 53 -2.48 6.28 -12.12
N LYS A 54 -1.75 5.18 -11.94
CA LYS A 54 -2.08 3.87 -12.51
C LYS A 54 -2.67 2.93 -11.45
N PRO A 55 -3.77 2.21 -11.73
CA PRO A 55 -4.32 1.23 -10.82
C PRO A 55 -3.38 0.01 -10.72
N VAL A 56 -3.00 -0.35 -9.49
CA VAL A 56 -2.17 -1.52 -9.16
C VAL A 56 -2.72 -2.23 -7.93
N ASN A 57 -2.38 -3.51 -7.78
CA ASN A 57 -2.74 -4.35 -6.63
C ASN A 57 -1.57 -4.54 -5.66
#